data_AF-A0A5M9WW12-F1
#
_entry.id   AF-A0A5M9WW12-F1
#
_cell.length_a   1.000
_cell.length_b   1.000
_cell.length_c   1.000
_cell.angle_alpha   90.00
_cell.angle_beta   90.00
_cell.angle_gamma   90.00
#
_symmetry.space_group_name_H-M   'P 1'
#
loop_
_entity.id
_entity.type
_entity.pdbx_description
1 polymer ?
#
loop_
_entity_poly.entity_id
_entity_poly.type
_entity_poly.pdbx_seq_one_letter_code
_entity_poly.pdbx_strand_id
1 'polypeptide(L)'
;MKSKMNFLVPLICSIVLFVIGFQFIAQSTDWGMDKAMLVFAEYQNVKSDTFGIFGSFINSEIWSYKIEGILLIFLGMLMLYLANSLRNK
;
A
#
# COMPACT_ATOMS: atom_id res chain seq x y z
N MET A 1 10.41 6.92 33.17
CA MET A 1 9.51 7.60 32.20
C MET A 1 10.02 7.56 30.76
N LYS A 2 11.30 7.85 30.46
CA LYS A 2 11.86 7.79 29.08
C LYS A 2 11.56 6.50 28.30
N SER A 3 11.70 5.33 28.92
CA SER A 3 11.41 4.03 28.27
C SER A 3 9.93 3.86 27.84
N LYS A 4 8.96 4.38 28.62
CA LYS A 4 7.54 4.31 28.27
C LYS A 4 7.18 5.18 27.05
N MET A 5 7.85 6.32 26.90
CA MET A 5 7.65 7.24 25.76
C MET A 5 8.23 6.68 24.46
N ASN A 6 9.36 5.97 24.55
CA ASN A 6 9.99 5.31 23.40
C ASN A 6 9.16 4.13 22.83
N PHE A 7 8.23 3.58 23.60
CA PHE A 7 7.35 2.50 23.13
C PHE A 7 6.06 3.01 22.46
N LEU A 8 5.57 4.19 22.86
CA LEU A 8 4.36 4.77 22.29
C LEU A 8 4.53 5.17 20.83
N VAL A 9 5.69 5.73 20.47
CA VAL A 9 5.99 6.16 19.10
C VAL A 9 5.93 5.00 18.08
N PRO A 10 6.66 3.88 18.25
CA PRO A 10 6.58 2.78 17.29
C PRO A 10 5.22 2.09 17.28
N LEU A 11 4.49 2.08 18.40
CA LEU A 11 3.13 1.58 18.46
C LEU A 11 2.18 2.43 17.59
N ILE A 12 2.23 3.75 17.72
CA ILE A 12 1.42 4.68 16.91
C ILE A 12 1.81 4.56 15.44
N CYS A 13 3.11 4.54 15.11
CA CYS A 13 3.58 4.35 13.74
C CYS A 13 3.07 3.04 13.14
N SER A 14 3.08 1.94 13.90
CA SER A 14 2.54 0.68 13.43
C SER A 14 1.04 0.76 13.15
N ILE A 15 0.25 1.34 14.05
CA ILE A 15 -1.20 1.52 13.84
C ILE A 15 -1.47 2.33 12.57
N VAL A 16 -0.73 3.42 12.36
CA VAL A 16 -0.84 4.24 11.14
C VAL A 16 -0.51 3.42 9.90
N LEU A 17 0.58 2.65 9.91
CA LEU A 17 0.96 1.77 8.80
C LEU A 17 -0.10 0.71 8.50
N PHE A 18 -0.72 0.13 9.52
CA PHE A 18 -1.84 -0.80 9.36
C PHE A 18 -3.04 -0.14 8.71
N VAL A 19 -3.47 1.02 9.21
CA VAL A 19 -4.63 1.75 8.67
C VAL A 19 -4.40 2.11 7.20
N ILE A 20 -3.23 2.66 6.87
CA ILE A 20 -2.88 3.00 5.48
C ILE A 20 -2.80 1.73 4.63
N GLY A 21 -2.16 0.67 5.12
CA GLY A 21 -2.04 -0.59 4.37
C GLY A 21 -3.39 -1.23 4.04
N PHE A 22 -4.33 -1.24 4.99
CA PHE A 22 -5.70 -1.70 4.72
C PHE A 22 -6.45 -0.78 3.77
N GLN A 23 -6.24 0.54 3.84
CA GLN A 23 -6.85 1.48 2.90
C GLN A 23 -6.37 1.22 1.46
N PHE A 24 -5.06 0.98 1.27
CA PHE A 24 -4.48 0.61 -0.02
C PHE A 24 -5.11 -0.67 -0.58
N ILE A 25 -5.33 -1.69 0.25
CA ILE A 25 -5.98 -2.93 -0.19
C ILE A 25 -7.45 -2.68 -0.54
N ALA A 26 -8.19 -1.96 0.31
CA ALA A 26 -9.61 -1.71 0.13
C ALA A 26 -9.92 -0.84 -1.09
N GLN A 27 -9.08 0.17 -1.36
CA GLN A 27 -9.25 1.14 -2.45
C GLN A 27 -8.39 0.80 -3.69
N SER A 28 -7.70 -0.34 -3.67
CA SER A 28 -6.81 -0.79 -4.75
C SER A 28 -7.49 -0.80 -6.12
N THR A 29 -8.77 -1.19 -6.18
CA THR A 29 -9.55 -1.23 -7.42
C THR A 29 -9.80 0.17 -7.97
N ASP A 30 -10.28 1.09 -7.12
CA ASP A 30 -10.63 2.45 -7.54
C ASP A 30 -9.37 3.23 -7.95
N TRP A 31 -8.32 3.21 -7.12
CA TRP A 31 -7.06 3.88 -7.41
C TRP A 31 -6.31 3.28 -8.59
N GLY A 32 -6.32 1.95 -8.71
CA GLY A 32 -5.73 1.26 -9.86
C GLY A 32 -6.43 1.61 -11.16
N MET A 33 -7.76 1.71 -11.13
CA MET A 33 -8.57 2.10 -12.30
C MET A 33 -8.34 3.57 -12.69
N ASP A 34 -8.34 4.50 -11.72
CA ASP A 34 -8.08 5.92 -11.98
C ASP A 34 -6.71 6.13 -12.64
N LYS A 35 -5.68 5.45 -12.13
CA LYS A 35 -4.32 5.56 -12.66
C LYS A 35 -4.18 4.91 -14.04
N ALA A 36 -4.79 3.76 -14.25
CA ALA A 36 -4.83 3.13 -15.56
C ALA A 36 -5.57 4.00 -16.60
N MET A 37 -6.63 4.71 -16.19
CA MET A 37 -7.37 5.63 -17.05
C MET A 37 -6.54 6.88 -17.42
N LEU A 38 -5.76 7.42 -16.49
CA LEU A 38 -4.83 8.52 -16.76
C LEU A 38 -3.76 8.13 -17.79
N VAL A 39 -3.13 6.97 -17.59
CA VAL A 39 -2.15 6.42 -18.55
C VAL A 39 -2.81 6.22 -19.92
N PHE A 40 -4.02 5.65 -19.96
CA PHE A 40 -4.74 5.50 -21.22
C PHE A 40 -5.02 6.83 -21.93
N ALA A 41 -5.39 7.88 -21.19
CA ALA A 41 -5.59 9.22 -21.74
C ALA A 41 -4.33 9.76 -22.44
N GLU A 42 -3.14 9.46 -21.90
CA GLU A 42 -1.86 9.81 -22.53
C GLU A 42 -1.54 8.97 -23.78
N TYR A 43 -1.95 7.71 -23.80
CA TYR A 43 -1.70 6.77 -24.91
C TYR A 43 -2.82 6.71 -25.97
N GLN A 44 -3.80 7.64 -25.97
CA GLN A 44 -4.93 7.68 -26.91
C GLN A 44 -4.52 7.72 -28.41
N ASN A 45 -3.28 8.11 -28.73
CA ASN A 45 -2.76 8.11 -30.11
C ASN A 45 -2.27 6.72 -30.59
N VAL A 46 -2.23 5.70 -29.73
CA VAL A 46 -1.84 4.34 -30.10
C VAL A 46 -3.08 3.59 -30.54
N LYS A 47 -3.22 3.35 -31.85
CA LYS A 47 -4.25 2.44 -32.42
C LYS A 47 -4.15 1.10 -31.71
N SER A 48 -5.15 0.82 -30.89
CA SER A 48 -5.09 -0.21 -29.88
C SER A 48 -6.03 -1.33 -30.31
N ASP A 49 -5.51 -2.55 -30.45
CA ASP A 49 -6.31 -3.79 -30.54
C ASP A 49 -6.93 -4.06 -29.15
N THR A 50 -7.89 -3.19 -28.80
CA THR A 50 -8.02 -2.45 -27.53
C THR A 50 -8.31 -3.22 -26.24
N PHE A 51 -8.69 -4.49 -26.30
CA PHE A 51 -9.21 -5.15 -25.10
C PHE A 51 -8.13 -5.81 -24.23
N GLY A 52 -7.03 -6.28 -24.81
CA GLY A 52 -6.01 -7.03 -24.07
C GLY A 52 -5.06 -6.16 -23.24
N ILE A 53 -4.58 -5.06 -23.82
CA ILE A 53 -3.56 -4.21 -23.20
C ILE A 53 -4.15 -3.37 -22.06
N PHE A 54 -5.37 -2.85 -22.25
CA PHE A 54 -6.02 -2.03 -21.22
C PHE A 54 -6.39 -2.85 -19.98
N GLY A 55 -6.93 -4.05 -20.17
CA GLY A 55 -7.23 -4.96 -19.06
C GLY A 55 -5.98 -5.38 -18.28
N SER A 56 -4.84 -5.55 -18.95
CA SER A 56 -3.58 -5.88 -18.26
C SER A 56 -3.03 -4.71 -17.46
N PHE A 57 -3.12 -3.47 -17.96
CA PHE A 57 -2.73 -2.26 -17.21
C PHE A 57 -3.59 -2.05 -15.96
N ILE A 58 -4.91 -2.12 -16.08
CA ILE A 58 -5.81 -2.03 -14.92
C ILE A 58 -5.45 -3.10 -13.90
N ASN A 59 -5.35 -4.35 -14.32
CA ASN A 59 -5.08 -5.45 -13.39
C ASN A 59 -3.70 -5.30 -12.73
N SER A 60 -2.70 -4.83 -13.47
CA SER A 60 -1.35 -4.55 -12.95
C SER A 60 -1.36 -3.45 -11.89
N GLU A 61 -2.01 -2.32 -12.16
CA GLU A 61 -2.08 -1.19 -11.22
C GLU A 61 -2.87 -1.57 -9.95
N ILE A 62 -4.03 -2.23 -10.09
CA ILE A 62 -4.79 -2.75 -8.94
C ILE A 62 -3.94 -3.69 -8.10
N TRP A 63 -3.19 -4.59 -8.74
CA TRP A 63 -2.34 -5.55 -8.05
C TRP A 63 -1.15 -4.86 -7.34
N SER A 64 -0.59 -3.81 -7.93
CA SER A 64 0.45 -2.99 -7.28
C SER A 64 -0.03 -2.39 -5.97
N TYR A 65 -1.21 -1.74 -5.96
CA TYR A 65 -1.78 -1.16 -4.74
C TYR A 65 -2.05 -2.22 -3.66
N LYS A 66 -2.46 -3.42 -4.04
CA LYS A 66 -2.63 -4.55 -3.09
C LYS A 66 -1.29 -4.96 -2.47
N ILE A 67 -0.23 -5.08 -3.27
CA ILE A 67 1.11 -5.41 -2.74
C ILE A 67 1.61 -4.32 -1.81
N GLU A 68 1.50 -3.05 -2.21
CA GLU A 68 1.91 -1.91 -1.41
C GLU A 68 1.20 -1.91 -0.05
N GLY A 69 -0.11 -2.16 -0.04
CA GLY A 69 -0.87 -2.30 1.20
C GLY A 69 -0.40 -3.46 2.09
N ILE A 70 -0.11 -4.62 1.50
CA ILE A 70 0.46 -5.78 2.24
C ILE A 70 1.84 -5.44 2.81
N LEU A 71 2.70 -4.76 2.06
CA LEU A 71 4.03 -4.34 2.50
C LEU A 71 3.95 -3.37 3.68
N LEU A 72 3.02 -2.41 3.64
CA LEU A 72 2.79 -1.47 4.75
C LEU A 72 2.33 -2.19 6.02
N ILE A 73 1.43 -3.17 5.89
CA ILE A 73 1.02 -4.03 7.00
C ILE A 73 2.22 -4.80 7.57
N PHE A 74 3.07 -5.37 6.71
CA PHE A 74 4.25 -6.10 7.14
C PHE A 74 5.26 -5.21 7.88
N LEU A 75 5.49 -4.00 7.37
CA LEU A 75 6.30 -2.96 8.03
C LEU A 75 5.72 -2.57 9.40
N GLY A 76 4.39 -2.44 9.50
CA GLY A 76 3.69 -2.20 10.76
C GLY A 76 3.95 -3.31 11.78
N MET A 77 3.86 -4.58 11.36
CA MET A 77 4.18 -5.74 12.22
C MET A 77 5.64 -5.74 12.66
N LEU A 78 6.58 -5.47 11.74
CA LEU A 78 8.01 -5.44 12.03
C LEU A 78 8.34 -4.37 13.08
N MET A 79 7.76 -3.17 12.96
CA MET A 79 7.93 -2.08 13.92
C MET A 79 7.45 -2.46 15.32
N LEU A 80 6.30 -3.14 15.43
CA LEU A 80 5.79 -3.65 16.73
C LEU A 80 6.69 -4.73 17.30
N TYR A 81 7.16 -5.67 16.46
CA TYR A 81 8.05 -6.74 16.90
C TYR A 81 9.36 -6.17 17.46
N LEU A 82 9.99 -5.24 16.75
CA LEU A 82 11.21 -4.58 17.20
C LEU A 82 10.98 -3.77 18.49
N ALA A 83 9.87 -3.03 18.59
CA ALA A 83 9.52 -2.28 19.78
C ALA A 83 9.31 -3.19 21.01
N ASN A 84 8.66 -4.34 20.84
CA ASN A 84 8.47 -5.31 21.91
C ASN A 84 9.77 -6.02 22.30
N SER A 85 10.60 -6.39 21.32
CA SER A 85 11.90 -7.03 21.57
C SER A 85 12.82 -6.11 22.37
N LEU A 86 12.85 -4.81 22.04
CA LEU A 86 13.61 -3.78 22.77
C LEU A 86 13.06 -3.48 24.17
N ARG A 87 11.77 -3.72 24.42
CA ARG A 87 11.15 -3.53 25.74
C ARG A 87 11.46 -4.68 26.70
N ASN A 88 11.67 -5.88 26.19
CA ASN A 88 11.95 -7.08 26.99
C ASN A 88 13.45 -7.30 27.27
N LYS A 89 14.34 -6.47 26.72
CA LYS A 89 15.76 -6.38 27.09
C LYS A 89 15.98 -5.25 28.10
#